data_AF-A0A506XK29-F1
#
_entry.id   AF-A0A506XK29-F1
#
_cell.length_a   1.000
_cell.length_b   1.000
_cell.length_c   1.000
_cell.angle_alpha   90.00
_cell.angle_beta   90.00
_cell.angle_gamma   90.00
#
_symmetry.space_group_name_H-M   'P 1'
#
loop_
_entity.id
_entity.type
_entity.pdbx_description
1 polymer ?
#
loop_
_entity_poly.entity_id
_entity_poly.type
_entity_poly.pdbx_seq_one_letter_code
_entity_poly.pdbx_strand_id
1 'polypeptide(L)'
;MTDMMVRPAGGRYGAAFNTAALDELQHRILAFETENTVAGGEKNGRIVSEFKMSVRQYLHVLERTIEMPIALEEYPEAVTRLLREPRLHSTETLWRRVN
;
A
#
# COMPACT_ATOMS: atom_id res chain seq x y z
N MET A 1 -3.41 -33.35 14.97
CA MET A 1 -2.83 -32.49 13.92
C MET A 1 -4.00 -31.78 13.27
N THR A 2 -4.35 -30.60 13.79
CA THR A 2 -5.60 -29.91 13.44
C THR A 2 -5.37 -29.03 12.22
N ASP A 3 -5.92 -29.48 11.11
CA ASP A 3 -6.16 -28.70 9.91
C ASP A 3 -7.17 -27.59 10.25
N MET A 4 -6.70 -26.35 10.39
CA MET A 4 -7.56 -25.17 10.49
C MET A 4 -7.56 -24.45 9.14
N MET A 5 -8.34 -24.97 8.19
CA MET A 5 -8.88 -24.18 7.09
C MET A 5 -9.80 -23.08 7.67
N VAL A 6 -9.26 -21.88 7.85
CA VAL A 6 -10.05 -20.67 8.06
C VAL A 6 -10.64 -20.27 6.71
N ARG A 7 -11.92 -20.59 6.51
CA ARG A 7 -12.74 -20.05 5.41
C ARG A 7 -12.91 -18.53 5.63
N PRO A 8 -12.57 -17.66 4.67
CA PRO A 8 -13.00 -16.27 4.74
C PRO A 8 -14.45 -16.19 4.25
N ALA A 9 -15.37 -15.90 5.17
CA ALA A 9 -16.73 -15.49 4.85
C ALA A 9 -16.68 -14.09 4.23
N GLY A 10 -17.22 -13.96 3.01
CA GLY A 10 -17.36 -12.68 2.34
C GLY A 10 -18.28 -11.73 3.12
N GLY A 11 -17.87 -10.47 3.22
CA GLY A 11 -18.65 -9.38 3.77
C GLY A 11 -18.02 -8.04 3.39
N ARG A 12 -18.57 -7.41 2.36
CA ARG A 12 -18.18 -6.09 1.85
C ARG A 12 -18.24 -5.02 2.96
N TYR A 13 -17.28 -4.09 2.90
CA TYR A 13 -17.19 -2.84 3.68
C TYR A 13 -16.84 -2.98 5.17
N GLY A 14 -15.68 -3.56 5.41
CA GLY A 14 -15.01 -3.51 6.70
C GLY A 14 -13.70 -4.25 6.57
N ALA A 15 -12.76 -3.68 5.80
CA ALA A 15 -11.39 -4.17 5.76
C ALA A 15 -10.78 -3.95 7.15
N ALA A 16 -11.11 -4.83 8.08
CA ALA A 16 -10.25 -5.10 9.21
C ALA A 16 -8.93 -5.48 8.58
N PHE A 17 -7.96 -4.56 8.63
CA PHE A 17 -6.59 -4.83 8.21
C PHE A 17 -6.12 -6.04 9.02
N ASN A 18 -6.25 -7.22 8.42
CA ASN A 18 -5.81 -8.44 9.06
C ASN A 18 -4.29 -8.35 9.10
N THR A 19 -3.74 -8.06 10.27
CA THR A 19 -2.28 -7.90 10.45
C THR A 19 -1.51 -9.20 10.23
N ALA A 20 -2.20 -10.31 10.03
CA ALA A 20 -1.61 -11.63 9.80
C ALA A 20 -1.11 -11.87 8.36
N ALA A 21 -1.62 -11.14 7.37
CA ALA A 21 -1.22 -11.31 5.96
C ALA A 21 -1.57 -10.08 5.13
N LEU A 22 -0.76 -9.79 4.12
CA LEU A 22 -1.08 -8.79 3.10
C LEU A 22 -2.18 -9.32 2.16
N ASP A 23 -3.04 -8.43 1.69
CA ASP A 23 -3.98 -8.75 0.62
C ASP A 23 -3.30 -8.69 -0.76
N GLU A 24 -3.95 -9.26 -1.78
CA GLU A 24 -3.42 -9.30 -3.15
C GLU A 24 -3.11 -7.90 -3.70
N LEU A 25 -3.92 -6.89 -3.35
CA LEU A 25 -3.70 -5.52 -3.78
C LEU A 25 -2.43 -4.95 -3.12
N GLN A 26 -2.24 -5.17 -1.83
CA GLN A 26 -1.08 -4.74 -1.06
C GLN A 26 0.21 -5.36 -1.59
N HIS A 27 0.22 -6.66 -1.89
CA HIS A 27 1.35 -7.31 -2.55
C HIS A 27 1.66 -6.67 -3.90
N ARG A 28 0.64 -6.45 -4.73
CA ARG A 28 0.83 -5.83 -6.05
C ARG A 28 1.36 -4.40 -5.94
N ILE A 29 0.88 -3.64 -4.98
CA ILE A 29 1.35 -2.28 -4.70
C ILE A 29 2.82 -2.31 -4.27
N LEU A 30 3.20 -3.16 -3.31
CA LEU A 30 4.59 -3.25 -2.84
C LEU A 30 5.54 -3.77 -3.94
N ALA A 31 5.11 -4.74 -4.74
CA ALA A 31 5.86 -5.20 -5.90
C ALA A 31 6.06 -4.08 -6.93
N PHE A 32 5.00 -3.33 -7.26
CA PHE A 32 5.09 -2.18 -8.15
C PHE A 32 6.03 -1.10 -7.60
N GLU A 33 5.98 -0.81 -6.29
CA GLU A 33 6.90 0.13 -5.65
C GLU A 33 8.35 -0.34 -5.67
N THR A 34 8.58 -1.65 -5.57
CA THR A 34 9.91 -2.27 -5.65
C THR A 34 10.52 -2.08 -7.04
N GLU A 35 9.73 -2.32 -8.08
CA GLU A 35 10.16 -2.16 -9.48
C GLU A 35 10.26 -0.68 -9.90
N ASN A 36 9.44 0.20 -9.33
CA ASN A 36 9.31 1.60 -9.73
C ASN A 36 9.74 2.54 -8.61
N THR A 37 11.04 2.56 -8.34
CA THR A 37 11.64 3.34 -7.24
C THR A 37 11.51 4.86 -7.44
N VAL A 38 11.51 5.33 -8.69
CA VAL A 38 11.50 6.77 -9.02
C VAL A 38 10.08 7.35 -9.06
N ALA A 39 9.89 8.49 -8.39
CA ALA A 39 8.66 9.29 -8.50
C ALA A 39 8.56 9.97 -9.86
N GLY A 40 7.39 9.96 -10.51
CA GLY A 40 7.21 10.70 -11.76
C GLY A 40 5.80 10.65 -12.32
N GLY A 41 5.51 11.53 -13.28
CA GLY A 41 4.23 11.57 -13.98
C GLY A 41 3.90 10.27 -14.72
N GLU A 42 4.93 9.59 -15.26
CA GLU A 42 4.80 8.27 -15.89
C GLU A 42 4.33 7.21 -14.90
N LYS A 43 4.94 7.18 -13.70
CA LYS A 43 4.52 6.29 -12.61
C LYS A 43 3.07 6.56 -12.18
N ASN A 44 2.68 7.83 -12.08
CA ASN A 44 1.30 8.21 -11.76
C ASN A 44 0.30 7.72 -12.82
N GLY A 45 0.65 7.83 -14.11
CA GLY A 45 -0.18 7.30 -15.21
C GLY A 45 -0.32 5.78 -15.14
N ARG A 46 0.76 5.07 -14.82
CA ARG A 46 0.74 3.62 -14.61
C ARG A 46 -0.11 3.21 -13.41
N ILE A 47 -0.03 3.94 -12.29
CA ILE A 47 -0.89 3.69 -11.12
C ILE A 47 -2.37 3.71 -11.51
N VAL A 48 -2.80 4.76 -12.25
CA VAL A 48 -4.19 4.88 -12.70
C VAL A 48 -4.56 3.76 -13.69
N SER A 49 -3.64 3.38 -14.58
CA SER A 49 -3.87 2.36 -15.60
C SER A 49 -3.92 0.93 -15.02
N GLU A 50 -2.97 0.56 -14.17
CA GLU A 50 -2.76 -0.81 -13.66
C GLU A 50 -3.64 -1.13 -12.45
N PHE A 51 -3.85 -0.15 -11.56
CA PHE A 51 -4.61 -0.32 -10.32
C PHE A 51 -6.04 0.22 -10.40
N LYS A 52 -6.41 0.89 -11.51
CA LYS A 52 -7.75 1.46 -11.75
C LYS A 52 -8.25 2.35 -10.60
N MET A 53 -7.34 3.03 -9.93
CA MET A 53 -7.62 3.90 -8.79
C MET A 53 -6.88 5.23 -8.93
N SER A 54 -7.34 6.24 -8.20
CA SER A 54 -6.63 7.53 -8.16
C SER A 54 -5.27 7.37 -7.47
N VAL A 55 -4.30 8.18 -7.88
CA VAL A 55 -2.97 8.22 -7.23
C VAL A 55 -3.10 8.49 -5.72
N ARG A 56 -4.08 9.31 -5.32
CA ARG A 56 -4.35 9.58 -3.90
C ARG A 56 -4.82 8.34 -3.15
N GLN A 57 -5.75 7.56 -3.71
CA GLN A 57 -6.20 6.30 -3.11
C GLN A 57 -5.06 5.29 -3.03
N TYR A 58 -4.25 5.19 -4.08
CA TYR A 58 -3.07 4.33 -4.11
C TYR A 58 -2.08 4.68 -2.99
N LEU A 59 -1.73 5.95 -2.85
CA LEU A 59 -0.81 6.40 -1.79
C LEU A 59 -1.39 6.17 -0.39
N HIS A 60 -2.70 6.32 -0.21
CA HIS A 60 -3.36 6.03 1.06
C HIS A 60 -3.29 4.54 1.43
N VAL A 61 -3.52 3.64 0.47
CA VAL A 61 -3.36 2.18 0.69
C VAL A 61 -1.89 1.85 0.96
N LEU A 62 -0.97 2.45 0.21
CA LEU A 62 0.46 2.27 0.39
C LEU A 62 0.92 2.69 1.79
N GLU A 63 0.52 3.87 2.26
CA GLU A 63 0.82 4.38 3.61
C GLU A 63 0.34 3.41 4.69
N ARG A 64 -0.90 2.92 4.59
CA ARG A 64 -1.43 1.93 5.54
C ARG A 64 -0.72 0.59 5.47
N THR A 65 -0.25 0.20 4.29
CA THR A 65 0.43 -1.09 4.06
C THR A 65 1.84 -1.08 4.64
N ILE A 66 2.62 -0.01 4.45
CA ILE A 66 3.97 0.08 5.01
C ILE A 66 3.99 0.22 6.54
N GLU A 67 2.87 0.66 7.13
CA GLU A 67 2.66 0.68 8.58
C GLU A 67 2.40 -0.73 9.16
N MET A 68 2.09 -1.73 8.32
CA MET A 68 1.86 -3.10 8.79
C MET A 68 3.19 -3.83 9.02
N PRO A 69 3.36 -4.54 10.15
CA PRO A 69 4.60 -5.27 10.44
C PRO A 69 4.87 -6.38 9.43
N ILE A 70 3.84 -7.06 8.94
CA ILE A 70 3.97 -8.12 7.93
C ILE A 70 4.55 -7.60 6.61
N ALA A 71 4.30 -6.33 6.25
CA ALA A 71 4.90 -5.73 5.06
C ALA A 71 6.42 -5.61 5.18
N LEU A 72 6.92 -5.32 6.39
CA LEU A 72 8.35 -5.22 6.65
C LEU A 72 9.01 -6.61 6.65
N GLU A 73 8.30 -7.66 7.04
CA GLU A 73 8.79 -9.05 7.00
C GLU A 73 8.91 -9.55 5.55
N GLU A 74 7.92 -9.27 4.70
CA GLU A 74 7.88 -9.74 3.32
C GLU A 74 8.66 -8.87 2.32
N TYR A 75 8.63 -7.55 2.50
CA TYR A 75 9.26 -6.57 1.61
C TYR A 75 10.16 -5.60 2.38
N PRO A 76 11.19 -6.08 3.11
CA PRO A 76 11.97 -5.27 4.04
C PRO A 76 12.65 -4.06 3.38
N GLU A 77 13.24 -4.26 2.19
CA GLU A 77 13.97 -3.21 1.47
C GLU A 77 13.03 -2.12 0.94
N ALA A 78 11.91 -2.53 0.35
CA ALA A 78 10.91 -1.62 -0.20
C ALA A 78 10.26 -0.80 0.92
N VAL A 79 9.79 -1.47 1.98
CA VAL A 79 9.14 -0.81 3.13
C VAL A 79 10.10 0.16 3.82
N THR A 80 11.35 -0.25 4.09
CA THR A 80 12.35 0.63 4.72
C THR A 80 12.65 1.87 3.87
N ARG A 81 12.73 1.71 2.54
CA ARG A 81 12.90 2.85 1.63
C ARG A 81 11.68 3.77 1.66
N LEU A 82 10.48 3.20 1.51
CA LEU A 82 9.22 3.96 1.47
C LEU A 82 8.99 4.72 2.78
N LEU A 83 9.30 4.14 3.94
CA LEU A 83 9.27 4.82 5.24
C LEU A 83 10.22 6.01 5.34
N ARG A 84 11.28 6.07 4.52
CA ARG A 84 12.22 7.20 4.47
C ARG A 84 11.80 8.26 3.46
N GLU A 85 10.79 8.00 2.64
CA GLU A 85 10.37 8.92 1.59
C GLU A 85 9.34 9.93 2.10
N PRO A 86 9.64 11.24 2.09
CA PRO A 86 8.76 12.26 2.64
C PRO A 86 7.43 12.40 1.87
N ARG A 87 7.33 11.85 0.66
CA ARG A 87 6.12 11.88 -0.17
C ARG A 87 4.94 11.09 0.42
N LEU A 88 5.21 10.08 1.25
CA LEU A 88 4.17 9.25 1.87
C LEU A 88 3.63 9.84 3.16
N HIS A 89 4.47 10.57 3.92
CA HIS A 89 4.05 11.29 5.13
C HIS A 89 3.40 12.65 4.84
N SER A 90 3.27 13.02 3.56
CA SER A 90 2.75 14.32 3.11
C SER A 90 1.26 14.31 2.80
N THR A 91 0.50 13.34 3.34
CA THR A 91 -0.97 13.43 3.36
C THR A 91 -1.46 14.60 4.22
N GLU A 92 -0.61 15.13 5.10
CA GLU A 92 -0.89 16.35 5.89
C GLU A 92 -0.44 17.66 5.19
N THR A 93 0.54 17.62 4.28
CA THR A 93 1.15 18.87 3.75
C THR A 93 0.46 19.45 2.51
N LEU A 94 -0.51 18.75 1.91
CA LEU A 94 -1.33 19.30 0.82
C LEU A 94 -2.50 20.18 1.31
N TRP A 95 -2.81 20.18 2.61
CA TRP A 95 -3.85 21.04 3.18
C TRP A 95 -3.42 22.49 3.44
N ARG A 96 -2.10 22.77 3.48
CA ARG A 96 -1.58 24.11 3.83
C ARG A 96 -1.32 25.05 2.66
N ARG A 97 -1.62 24.67 1.41
CA ARG A 97 -1.37 25.52 0.23
C ARG A 97 -2.62 26.01 -0.49
N VAL A 98 -3.79 25.81 0.12
CA VAL A 98 -5.10 26.30 -0.38
C VAL A 98 -5.86 27.07 0.71
N ASN A 99 -5.16 27.69 1.66
CA ASN A 99 -5.70 28.74 2.53
C ASN A 99 -4.78 29.96 2.49
#